data_AF-A0A528FI22-F1
#
_entry.id   AF-A0A528FI22-F1
#
_cell.length_a   1.000
_cell.length_b   1.000
_cell.length_c   1.000
_cell.angle_alpha   90.00
_cell.angle_beta   90.00
_cell.angle_gamma   90.00
#
_symmetry.space_group_name_H-M   'P 1'
#
loop_
_entity.id
_entity.type
_entity.pdbx_description
1 polymer ?
#
loop_
_entity_poly.entity_id
_entity_poly.type
_entity_poly.pdbx_seq_one_letter_code
_entity_poly.pdbx_strand_id
1 'polypeptide(L)' 'FGPFVNDEYSDVSFALYALKAKGMPMRELARQAEAIRQDLLHVPGVKKINILGERPEQIFVEFSYAKLATLGVSAQ' A
#
# COMPACT_ATOMS: atom_id res chain seq x y z
N PHE A 1 -14.78 11.34 -3.18
CA PHE A 1 -14.35 10.58 -4.36
C PHE A 1 -14.75 11.35 -5.60
N GLY A 2 -13.77 11.96 -6.27
CA GLY A 2 -13.98 12.69 -7.53
C GLY A 2 -13.71 11.80 -8.74
N PRO A 3 -14.08 12.22 -9.96
CA PRO A 3 -13.73 11.48 -11.16
C PRO A 3 -12.20 11.47 -11.33
N PHE A 4 -11.60 10.28 -11.29
CA PHE A 4 -10.22 10.08 -11.65
C PHE A 4 -10.16 9.94 -13.17
N VAL A 5 -9.63 10.95 -13.85
CA VAL A 5 -9.32 10.85 -15.28
C VAL A 5 -8.00 10.11 -15.38
N ASN A 6 -8.05 8.90 -15.91
CA ASN A 6 -6.87 8.09 -16.19
C ASN A 6 -6.40 8.41 -17.63
N ASP A 7 -5.33 9.19 -17.77
CA ASP A 7 -4.71 9.48 -19.07
C ASP A 7 -3.70 8.39 -19.52
N GLU A 8 -3.49 7.38 -18.67
CA GLU A 8 -2.44 6.36 -18.80
C GLU A 8 -2.93 5.13 -19.58
N TYR A 9 -4.12 5.16 -20.19
CA TYR A 9 -4.71 4.02 -20.91
C TYR A 9 -3.82 3.50 -22.07
N SER A 10 -2.90 4.32 -22.57
CA SER A 10 -1.96 3.95 -23.63
C SER A 10 -0.62 3.40 -23.12
N ASP A 11 -0.39 3.36 -21.81
CA ASP A 11 0.85 2.83 -21.25
C ASP A 11 0.88 1.30 -21.39
N VAL A 12 1.95 0.79 -22.01
CA VAL A 12 2.17 -0.66 -22.18
C VAL A 12 3.11 -1.16 -21.09
N SER A 13 2.69 -2.22 -20.40
CA SER A 13 3.55 -2.95 -19.45
C SER A 13 4.33 -4.04 -20.19
N PHE A 14 5.66 -3.99 -20.12
CA PHE A 14 6.53 -4.97 -20.80
C PHE A 14 6.90 -6.17 -19.91
N ALA A 15 6.79 -6.03 -18.58
CA ALA A 15 7.14 -7.07 -17.62
C ALA A 15 6.23 -7.02 -16.38
N LEU A 16 5.92 -8.21 -15.84
CA LEU A 16 5.18 -8.40 -14.59
C LEU A 16 5.97 -9.35 -13.70
N TYR A 17 6.27 -8.90 -12.48
CA TYR A 17 7.00 -9.68 -11.49
C TYR A 17 6.17 -9.89 -10.23
N ALA A 18 6.22 -11.11 -9.69
CA ALA A 18 5.59 -11.43 -8.42
C ALA A 18 6.63 -11.45 -7.30
N LEU A 19 6.54 -10.51 -6.36
CA LEU A 19 7.38 -10.49 -5.18
C LEU A 19 6.76 -11.37 -4.09
N LYS A 20 7.51 -12.38 -3.62
CA LYS A 20 7.07 -13.29 -2.55
C LYS A 20 8.18 -13.43 -1.51
N ALA A 21 7.81 -13.31 -0.24
CA ALA A 21 8.70 -13.61 0.89
C ALA A 21 7.94 -14.45 1.92
N LYS A 22 8.50 -15.59 2.31
CA LYS A 22 7.89 -16.47 3.30
C LYS A 22 8.17 -15.96 4.71
N GLY A 23 7.12 -15.75 5.50
CA GLY A 23 7.23 -15.31 6.90
C GLY A 23 7.51 -13.82 7.11
N MET A 24 7.62 -13.03 6.04
CA MET A 24 7.80 -11.58 6.12
C MET A 24 6.45 -10.87 6.23
N PRO A 25 6.30 -9.88 7.12
CA PRO A 25 5.11 -9.03 7.15
C PRO A 25 4.90 -8.31 5.81
N MET A 26 3.65 -8.23 5.34
CA MET A 26 3.32 -7.58 4.06
C MET A 26 3.83 -6.13 3.97
N ARG A 27 3.86 -5.39 5.09
CA ARG A 27 4.43 -4.03 5.18
C ARG A 27 5.91 -3.98 4.81
N GLU A 28 6.69 -4.94 5.29
CA GLU A 28 8.12 -5.00 4.97
C GLU A 28 8.33 -5.41 3.52
N LEU A 29 7.51 -6.34 3.03
CA LEU A 29 7.51 -6.74 1.63
C LEU A 29 7.19 -5.55 0.69
N ALA A 30 6.22 -4.71 1.06
CA ALA A 30 5.88 -3.50 0.30
C ALA A 30 7.03 -2.48 0.32
N ARG A 31 7.67 -2.25 1.47
CA ARG A 31 8.86 -1.39 1.55
C ARG A 31 10.01 -1.90 0.68
N GLN A 32 10.23 -3.21 0.65
CA GLN A 32 11.24 -3.81 -0.22
C GLN A 32 10.86 -3.68 -1.70
N ALA A 33 9.58 -3.81 -2.04
CA ALA A 33 9.09 -3.58 -3.41
C ALA A 33 9.33 -2.14 -3.86
N GLU A 34 9.18 -1.16 -2.98
CA GLU A 34 9.45 0.25 -3.30
C GLU A 34 10.96 0.49 -3.53
N ALA A 35 11.84 -0.12 -2.74
CA ALA A 35 13.28 -0.06 -2.99
C ALA A 35 13.64 -0.66 -4.36
N ILE A 36 13.10 -1.83 -4.70
CA ILE A 36 13.30 -2.47 -6.01
C ILE A 36 12.78 -1.57 -7.14
N ARG A 37 11.62 -0.94 -6.94
CA ARG A 37 11.07 0.03 -7.90
C ARG A 37 12.02 1.21 -8.12
N GLN A 38 12.55 1.80 -7.04
CA GLN A 38 13.50 2.91 -7.15
C GLN A 38 14.74 2.51 -7.95
N ASP A 39 15.29 1.33 -7.70
CA ASP A 39 16.44 0.81 -8.45
C ASP A 39 16.11 0.62 -9.93
N LEU A 40 14.97 -0.02 -10.24
CA LEU A 40 14.55 -0.32 -11.60
C LEU A 40 14.16 0.93 -12.41
N LEU A 41 13.73 2.02 -11.77
CA LEU A 41 13.49 3.30 -12.44
C LEU A 41 14.78 3.93 -13.02
N HIS A 42 15.97 3.50 -12.56
CA HIS A 42 17.24 3.96 -13.13
C HIS A 42 17.65 3.19 -14.40
N VAL A 43 16.95 2.10 -14.73
CA VAL A 43 17.27 1.30 -15.92
C VAL A 43 16.82 2.06 -17.19
N PRO A 44 17.70 2.25 -18.18
CA PRO A 44 17.34 2.94 -19.42
C PRO A 44 16.11 2.31 -20.09
N GLY A 45 15.13 3.14 -20.44
CA GLY A 45 13.88 2.71 -21.07
C GLY A 45 12.75 2.37 -20.09
N VAL A 46 12.99 2.37 -18.79
CA VAL A 46 11.93 2.24 -17.79
C VAL A 46 11.29 3.60 -17.52
N LYS A 47 10.08 3.81 -18.04
CA LYS A 47 9.30 5.04 -17.83
C LYS A 47 8.54 5.02 -16.51
N LYS A 48 8.02 3.85 -16.11
CA LYS A 48 7.10 3.72 -14.98
C LYS A 48 7.08 2.31 -14.41
N ILE A 49 6.87 2.21 -13.10
CA ILE A 49 6.70 0.96 -12.37
C ILE A 49 5.53 1.14 -11.40
N ASN A 50 4.60 0.18 -11.41
CA ASN A 50 3.45 0.14 -10.53
C ASN A 50 3.58 -1.03 -9.55
N ILE A 51 3.36 -0.76 -8.26
CA ILE A 51 3.25 -1.80 -7.23
C ILE A 51 1.77 -2.14 -7.06
N LEU A 52 1.44 -3.42 -7.14
CA LEU A 52 0.07 -3.93 -7.02
C LEU A 52 -0.08 -4.72 -5.72
N GLY A 53 -1.22 -4.58 -5.06
CA GLY A 53 -1.55 -5.34 -3.86
C GLY A 53 -0.99 -4.77 -2.55
N GLU A 54 -0.44 -3.55 -2.58
CA GLU A 54 -0.16 -2.80 -1.36
C GLU A 54 -1.48 -2.51 -0.63
N ARG A 55 -1.53 -2.85 0.66
CA ARG A 55 -2.70 -2.57 1.51
C ARG A 55 -2.36 -1.32 2.32
N PRO A 56 -3.13 -0.22 2.19
CA PRO A 56 -2.88 0.98 2.96
C PRO A 56 -3.03 0.66 4.46
N GLU A 57 -2.10 1.16 5.26
CA GLU A 57 -2.18 1.01 6.71
C GLU A 57 -3.31 1.89 7.26
N GLN A 58 -4.17 1.28 8.06
CA GLN A 58 -5.24 1.98 8.75
C GLN A 58 -5.14 1.70 10.24
N ILE A 59 -5.04 2.76 11.04
CA ILE A 59 -5.13 2.68 12.50
C ILE A 59 -6.61 2.64 12.84
N PHE A 60 -7.09 1.48 13.29
CA PHE A 60 -8.43 1.35 13.87
C PHE A 60 -8.32 1.58 15.37
N VAL A 61 -8.97 2.64 15.85
CA VAL A 61 -9.16 2.87 17.29
C VAL A 61 -10.51 2.26 17.66
N GLU A 62 -10.50 1.05 18.21
CA GLU A 62 -11.69 0.39 18.71
C GLU A 62 -11.93 0.75 20.18
N PHE A 63 -13.05 1.42 20.45
CA PHE A 63 -13.48 1.73 21.80
C PHE A 63 -14.35 0.60 22.36
N SER A 64 -13.96 0.04 23.51
CA SER A 64 -14.84 -0.83 24.27
C SER A 64 -15.80 0.02 25.11
N TYR A 65 -17.05 0.13 24.68
CA TYR A 65 -18.10 0.88 25.41
C TYR A 65 -18.28 0.38 26.85
N ALA A 66 -18.15 -0.93 27.10
CA ALA A 66 -18.22 -1.49 28.46
C ALA A 66 -17.06 -1.02 29.37
N LYS A 67 -15.86 -0.86 28.81
CA LYS A 67 -14.68 -0.36 29.53
C LYS A 67 -14.72 1.16 29.72
N LEU A 68 -15.35 1.90 28.82
CA LEU A 68 -15.58 3.34 28.95
C LEU A 68 -16.66 3.66 29.99
N ALA A 69 -17.75 2.88 30.02
CA ALA A 69 -18.83 3.05 31.00
C ALA A 69 -18.38 2.78 32.45
N THR A 70 -17.45 1.85 32.65
CA THR A 70 -16.87 1.56 33.98
C THR A 70 -15.84 2.60 34.43
N LEU A 71 -15.30 3.40 33.49
CA LEU A 71 -14.32 4.46 33.76
C LEU A 71 -14.93 5.87 33.76
N GLY A 72 -16.25 6.01 33.51
CA GLY A 72 -16.95 7.29 33.57
C GLY A 72 -16.60 8.28 32.44
N VAL A 73 -15.97 7.83 31.36
CA VAL A 73 -15.56 8.68 30.22
C VAL A 73 -16.44 8.38 29.01
N SER A 74 -17.05 9.41 28.42
CA SER A 74 -17.80 9.29 27.16
C SER A 74 -16.86 9.32 25.96
N ALA A 75 -17.02 8.40 25.01
CA ALA A 75 -16.39 8.49 23.70
C ALA A 75 -17.16 9.49 22.82
N GLN A 76 -16.81 10.77 22.89
CA GLN A 76 -17.20 11.79 21.93
C GLN A 76 -15.98 12.62 21.55
#